data_AF-A0A3M2AKS2-F1
#
_entry.id   AF-A0A3M2AKS2-F1
#
_cell.length_a   1.000
_cell.length_b   1.000
_cell.length_c   1.000
_cell.angle_alpha   90.00
_cell.angle_beta   90.00
_cell.angle_gamma   90.00
#
_symmetry.space_group_name_H-M   'P 1'
#
loop_
_entity.id
_entity.type
_entity.pdbx_description
1 polymer ?
#
loop_
_entity_poly.entity_id
_entity_poly.type
_entity_poly.pdbx_seq_one_letter_code
_entity_poly.pdbx_strand_id
1 'polypeptide(L)' 'MPTLLGLGLLLIVFSLALAVVVSGYREDEPARILRGTVRRAFSFLAAVVLIGLAGLALSWYLS' A
#
# COMPACT_ATOMS: atom_id res chain seq x y z
N MET A 1 1.13 15.15 17.18
CA MET A 1 1.75 14.86 15.88
C MET A 1 1.70 13.36 15.63
N PRO A 2 1.32 12.87 14.44
CA PRO A 2 1.32 11.44 14.16
C PRO A 2 2.76 10.90 14.25
N THR A 3 2.94 9.78 14.93
CA THR A 3 4.24 9.11 15.05
C THR A 3 4.56 8.33 13.76
N LEU A 4 5.83 8.09 13.48
CA LEU A 4 6.25 7.26 12.34
C LEU A 4 5.60 5.86 12.39
N LEU A 5 5.49 5.28 13.58
CA LEU A 5 4.74 4.04 13.81
C LEU A 5 3.25 4.18 13.47
N GLY A 6 2.62 5.28 13.88
CA GLY A 6 1.23 5.57 13.55
C GLY A 6 0.99 5.71 12.05
N LEU A 7 1.87 6.42 11.34
CA LEU A 7 1.82 6.54 9.87
C LEU A 7 2.05 5.20 9.17
N GLY A 8 2.99 4.38 9.67
CA GLY A 8 3.25 3.05 9.15
C GLY A 8 2.05 2.10 9.31
N LEU A 9 1.42 2.10 10.49
CA LEU A 9 0.20 1.32 10.73
C LEU A 9 -0.95 1.79 9.84
N LEU A 10 -1.12 3.10 9.69
CA LEU A 10 -2.14 3.66 8.82
C LEU A 10 -1.92 3.23 7.36
N LEU A 11 -0.68 3.22 6.88
CA LEU A 11 -0.32 2.77 5.54
C LEU A 11 -0.65 1.28 5.33
N ILE A 12 -0.37 0.43 6.31
CA ILE A 12 -0.70 -1.00 6.25
C ILE A 12 -2.21 -1.20 6.18
N VAL A 13 -2.96 -0.56 7.09
CA VAL A 13 -4.43 -0.65 7.14
C VAL A 13 -5.05 -0.15 5.84
N PHE A 14 -4.58 1.00 5.34
CA PHE A 14 -5.05 1.57 4.10
C PHE A 14 -4.78 0.66 2.89
N SER A 15 -3.55 0.12 2.79
CA SER A 15 -3.16 -0.78 1.70
C SER A 15 -3.97 -2.08 1.71
N LEU A 16 -4.23 -2.64 2.89
CA LEU A 16 -5.06 -3.83 3.07
C LEU A 16 -6.52 -3.53 2.68
N ALA A 17 -7.10 -2.44 3.18
CA ALA A 17 -8.47 -2.06 2.86
C ALA A 17 -8.66 -1.88 1.35
N LEU A 18 -7.74 -1.16 0.69
CA LEU A 18 -7.77 -0.97 -0.76
C LEU A 18 -7.63 -2.31 -1.49
N ALA A 19 -6.73 -3.19 -1.05
CA ALA A 19 -6.53 -4.49 -1.65
C ALA A 19 -7.75 -5.41 -1.51
N VAL A 20 -8.44 -5.38 -0.37
CA VAL A 20 -9.68 -6.13 -0.13
C VAL A 20 -10.76 -5.64 -1.08
N VAL A 21 -11.01 -4.32 -1.13
CA VAL A 21 -12.05 -3.73 -1.97
C VAL A 21 -11.81 -4.09 -3.44
N VAL A 22 -10.60 -3.86 -3.96
CA VAL A 22 -10.30 -4.12 -5.37
C VAL A 22 -10.33 -5.64 -5.67
N SER A 23 -9.99 -6.50 -4.71
CA SER A 23 -10.07 -7.96 -4.90
C SER A 23 -11.50 -8.46 -4.89
N GLY A 24 -12.33 -7.98 -3.95
CA GLY A 24 -13.76 -8.29 -3.88
C GLY A 24 -14.55 -7.81 -5.10
N TYR A 25 -14.11 -6.74 -5.77
CA TYR A 25 -14.72 -6.30 -7.04
C TYR A 25 -14.29 -7.12 -8.26
N ARG A 26 -13.14 -7.79 -8.21
CA ARG A 26 -12.56 -8.47 -9.39
C ARG A 26 -12.76 -9.98 -9.39
N GLU A 27 -13.01 -10.56 -8.23
CA GLU A 27 -13.02 -12.01 -8.07
C GLU A 27 -14.23 -12.39 -7.23
N ASP A 28 -15.02 -13.37 -7.70
CA ASP A 28 -16.21 -13.85 -6.99
C ASP A 28 -15.89 -15.00 -6.02
N GLU A 29 -14.76 -15.70 -6.25
CA GLU A 29 -14.32 -16.82 -5.42
C GLU A 29 -13.54 -16.34 -4.18
N PRO A 30 -13.95 -16.73 -2.94
CA PRO A 30 -13.35 -16.23 -1.71
C PRO A 30 -11.87 -16.60 -1.54
N ALA A 31 -11.46 -17.79 -1.98
CA ALA A 31 -10.05 -18.21 -1.95
C ALA A 31 -9.17 -17.32 -2.85
N ARG A 32 -9.75 -16.85 -3.95
CA ARG A 32 -9.10 -16.06 -4.99
C ARG A 32 -9.02 -14.59 -4.55
N ILE A 33 -10.08 -14.07 -3.93
CA ILE A 33 -10.11 -12.77 -3.22
C ILE A 33 -8.99 -12.68 -2.17
N LEU A 34 -8.82 -13.69 -1.31
CA LEU A 34 -7.84 -13.65 -0.23
C LEU A 34 -6.41 -13.55 -0.78
N ARG A 35 -6.10 -14.38 -1.80
CA ARG A 35 -4.80 -14.40 -2.46
C ARG A 35 -4.53 -13.10 -3.23
N GLY A 36 -5.54 -12.59 -3.93
CA GLY A 36 -5.51 -11.31 -4.64
C GLY A 36 -5.26 -10.15 -3.69
N THR A 37 -5.88 -10.17 -2.51
CA THR A 37 -5.74 -9.15 -1.47
C THR A 37 -4.32 -9.07 -0.96
N VAL A 38 -3.72 -10.19 -0.54
CA VAL A 38 -2.35 -10.20 0.01
C VAL A 38 -1.35 -9.67 -1.02
N ARG A 39 -1.44 -10.15 -2.27
CA ARG A 39 -0.54 -9.71 -3.35
C ARG A 39 -0.69 -8.21 -3.65
N ARG A 40 -1.93 -7.71 -3.70
CA ARG A 40 -2.20 -6.29 -4.01
C ARG A 40 -1.81 -5.39 -2.85
N ALA A 41 -2.05 -5.79 -1.61
CA ALA A 41 -1.65 -5.04 -0.42
C ALA A 41 -0.13 -4.80 -0.40
N PHE A 42 0.66 -5.85 -0.67
CA PHE A 42 2.11 -5.72 -0.77
C PHE A 42 2.53 -4.79 -1.93
N SER A 43 1.85 -4.89 -3.07
CA SER A 43 2.12 -4.03 -4.23
C SER A 43 1.84 -2.55 -3.92
N PHE A 44 0.74 -2.24 -3.22
CA PHE A 44 0.41 -0.88 -2.82
C PHE A 44 1.40 -0.32 -1.81
N LEU A 45 1.76 -1.12 -0.80
CA LEU A 45 2.74 -0.70 0.20
C LEU A 45 4.11 -0.43 -0.43
N ALA A 46 4.57 -1.33 -1.31
CA ALA A 46 5.82 -1.15 -2.05
C ALA A 46 5.79 0.11 -2.93
N ALA A 47 4.68 0.35 -3.65
CA ALA A 47 4.53 1.54 -4.49
C ALA A 47 4.64 2.84 -3.68
N VAL A 48 3.96 2.93 -2.55
CA VAL A 48 4.01 4.13 -1.68
C VAL A 48 5.42 4.36 -1.15
N VAL A 49 6.13 3.32 -0.70
CA VAL A 49 7.51 3.42 -0.24
C VAL A 49 8.43 3.91 -1.35
N LEU A 50 8.32 3.34 -2.56
CA LEU A 50 9.14 3.73 -3.70
C LEU A 50 8.89 5.18 -4.13
N ILE A 51 7.62 5.62 -4.14
CA ILE A 51 7.26 7.02 -4.43
C ILE A 51 7.87 7.96 -3.38
N GLY A 52 7.80 7.59 -2.10
CA GLY A 52 8.42 8.36 -1.02
C GLY A 52 9.93 8.49 -1.18
N LEU A 53 10.62 7.38 -1.49
CA LEU A 53 12.07 7.39 -1.74
C LEU A 53 12.44 8.21 -2.98
N ALA A 54 11.67 8.09 -4.06
CA ALA A 54 11.87 8.90 -5.27
C ALA A 54 11.68 10.39 -4.99
N GLY A 55 10.69 10.75 -4.17
CA GLY A 55 10.47 12.13 -3.72
C GLY A 55 11.65 12.67 -2.91
N LEU A 56 12.21 11.86 -2.01
CA LEU A 56 13.41 12.24 -1.25
C LEU A 56 14.63 12.42 -2.16
N ALA A 57 14.87 11.49 -3.07
CA ALA A 57 15.98 11.58 -4.04
C ALA A 57 15.85 12.82 -4.93
N LEU A 58 14.63 13.11 -5.41
CA LEU A 58 14.35 14.31 -6.20
C LEU A 58 14.57 15.60 -5.39
N SER A 59 14.14 15.62 -4.12
CA SER A 59 14.37 16.77 -3.24
C SER A 59 15.87 17.05 -3.06
N TRP A 60 16.70 16.02 -2.91
CA TRP A 60 18.16 16.18 -2.82
C TRP A 60 18.80 16.65 -4.11
N TYR A 61 18.27 16.23 -5.26
CA TYR A 61 18.77 16.69 -6.56
C TYR A 61 18.45 18.15 -6.86
N LEU A 62 17.30 18.64 -6.37
CA LEU A 62 16.82 20.01 -6.58
C LEU A 62 17.28 21.02 -5.53
N SER A 63 17.89 20.55 -4.43
CA SER A 63 18.45 21.39 -3.35
C SER A 63 19.93 21.65 -3.60
#